data_AF-A0AAN8PAU7-F1
#
_entry.id   AF-A0AAN8PAU7-F1
#
_cell.length_a   1.000
_cell.length_b   1.000
_cell.length_c   1.000
_cell.angle_alpha   90.00
_cell.angle_beta   90.00
_cell.angle_gamma   90.00
#
_symmetry.space_group_name_H-M   'P 1'
#
loop_
_entity.id
_entity.type
_entity.pdbx_description
1 polymer ?
#
loop_
_entity_poly.entity_id
_entity_poly.type
_entity_poly.pdbx_seq_one_letter_code
_entity_poly.pdbx_strand_id
1 'polypeptide(L)'
;MMDCPNWPPPLPSLPLYPPCRVPSLNVKEPEVKIIESQTQKWWNDQLVPAFNRVSGVQGKKKGNTYELTSRQRRELLPVRAPTREDKLIWSVPLPEGSYPHDGLPIWERLYLDRKLPMLKCPPNALIFARQQIGKKLWKDTEGQEFILYDPHSYEVAFSYENVHDPHLTNYYQGKEIRGFLLSVGDATEDGWGLCSLKRFNQYRKYLKRVHLSLVHSEMERQEALKDEIHKLQEYKQTTKDYMEYMERKVMVDEMRASIVEALRQEKENKVKRILMSIQEKEERIQNLYASREMEKEQRRQRGLQLLAQQEMKNKIATEIKRRKKIATLRRWHDLEEKMIKTMKKQSEERARQKAEKAS
;
A
#
# COMPACT_ATOMS: atom_id res chain seq x y z
N MET A 1 -29.26 -22.71 -18.81
CA MET A 1 -28.19 -23.68 -19.09
C MET A 1 -27.24 -23.00 -20.05
N MET A 2 -26.14 -22.46 -19.53
CA MET A 2 -25.06 -21.83 -20.29
C MET A 2 -23.78 -22.42 -19.73
N ASP A 3 -23.05 -23.13 -20.57
CA ASP A 3 -21.88 -23.91 -20.24
C ASP A 3 -20.70 -23.01 -19.85
N CYS A 4 -20.17 -23.22 -18.65
CA CYS A 4 -18.94 -22.59 -18.20
C CYS A 4 -17.74 -23.23 -18.90
N PRO A 5 -16.77 -22.45 -19.41
CA PRO A 5 -15.56 -22.99 -19.98
C PRO A 5 -14.71 -23.67 -18.90
N ASN A 6 -14.33 -24.91 -19.21
CA ASN A 6 -13.58 -25.86 -18.42
C ASN A 6 -12.19 -25.29 -18.06
N TRP A 7 -12.04 -24.78 -16.83
CA TRP A 7 -10.74 -24.45 -16.27
C TRP A 7 -9.96 -25.74 -15.99
N PRO A 8 -8.67 -25.83 -16.33
CA PRO A 8 -7.87 -26.99 -15.97
C PRO A 8 -7.82 -27.15 -14.44
N PRO A 9 -7.82 -28.40 -13.93
CA PRO A 9 -7.79 -28.64 -12.49
C PRO A 9 -6.51 -28.04 -11.88
N PRO A 10 -6.58 -27.53 -10.63
CA PRO A 10 -5.41 -27.02 -9.94
C PRO A 10 -4.34 -28.11 -9.84
N LEU A 11 -3.09 -27.74 -10.18
CA LEU A 11 -1.94 -28.62 -10.08
C LEU A 11 -1.86 -29.22 -8.66
N PRO A 12 -1.53 -30.51 -8.53
CA PRO A 12 -1.38 -31.15 -7.23
C PRO A 12 -0.31 -30.40 -6.43
N SER A 13 -0.64 -30.02 -5.20
CA SER A 13 0.28 -29.39 -4.27
C SER A 13 1.53 -30.24 -4.16
N LEU A 14 2.65 -29.70 -4.65
CA LEU A 14 3.97 -30.30 -4.49
C LEU A 14 4.18 -30.58 -2.99
N PRO A 15 4.59 -31.80 -2.61
CA PRO A 15 4.91 -32.08 -1.22
C PRO A 15 6.03 -31.13 -0.80
N LEU A 16 5.78 -30.38 0.28
CA LEU A 16 6.81 -29.62 0.98
C LEU A 16 7.89 -30.63 1.39
N TYR A 17 8.96 -30.69 0.60
CA TYR A 17 10.13 -31.45 0.97
C TYR A 17 10.60 -30.95 2.33
N PRO A 18 10.78 -31.83 3.33
CA PRO A 18 11.42 -31.42 4.57
C PRO A 18 12.80 -30.87 4.21
N PRO A 19 13.28 -29.81 4.90
CA PRO A 19 14.62 -29.30 4.67
C PRO A 19 15.59 -30.46 4.85
N CYS A 20 16.30 -30.82 3.78
CA CYS A 20 17.34 -31.83 3.79
C CYS A 20 18.34 -31.45 4.89
N ARG A 21 18.24 -32.15 6.01
CA ARG A 21 19.21 -32.08 7.10
C ARG A 21 20.47 -32.75 6.56
N VAL A 22 21.34 -31.95 5.94
CA VAL A 22 22.66 -32.39 5.52
C VAL A 22 23.34 -32.95 6.77
N PRO A 23 23.72 -34.24 6.81
CA PRO A 23 24.59 -34.72 7.86
C PRO A 23 25.86 -33.88 7.76
N SER A 24 26.25 -33.21 8.84
CA SER A 24 27.58 -32.63 8.98
C SER A 24 28.57 -33.79 9.02
N LEU A 25 28.85 -34.36 7.85
CA LEU A 25 30.02 -35.17 7.61
C LEU A 25 31.18 -34.24 7.86
N ASN A 26 31.81 -34.44 9.00
CA ASN A 26 33.06 -33.84 9.40
C ASN A 26 34.14 -34.41 8.47
N VAL A 27 34.08 -34.03 7.19
CA VAL A 27 35.15 -34.25 6.23
C VAL A 27 36.23 -33.30 6.71
N LYS A 28 37.23 -33.85 7.41
CA LYS A 28 38.51 -33.19 7.57
C LYS A 28 38.90 -32.73 6.18
N GLU A 29 38.99 -31.42 5.98
CA GLU A 29 39.59 -30.84 4.79
C GLU A 29 40.83 -31.69 4.48
N PRO A 30 40.97 -32.24 3.26
CA PRO A 30 42.23 -32.86 2.92
C PRO A 30 43.28 -31.77 3.15
N GLU A 31 44.24 -32.04 4.05
CA GLU A 31 45.42 -31.22 4.16
C GLU A 31 46.00 -31.14 2.75
N VAL A 32 45.73 -30.03 2.07
CA VAL A 32 46.37 -29.68 0.82
C VAL A 32 47.81 -29.47 1.23
N LYS A 33 48.62 -30.52 1.12
CA LYS A 33 50.06 -30.40 1.12
C LYS A 33 50.37 -29.52 -0.08
N ILE A 34 50.54 -28.23 0.18
CA ILE A 34 51.13 -27.30 -0.77
C ILE A 34 52.53 -27.84 -0.99
N ILE A 35 52.69 -28.66 -2.04
CA ILE A 35 54.00 -29.02 -2.53
C ILE A 35 54.54 -27.70 -3.06
N GLU A 36 55.42 -27.05 -2.30
CA GLU A 36 56.10 -25.84 -2.77
C GLU A 36 56.75 -26.19 -4.10
N SER A 37 56.26 -25.57 -5.19
CA SER A 37 56.90 -25.67 -6.49
C SER A 37 58.35 -25.21 -6.36
N GLN A 38 59.25 -25.77 -7.17
CA GLN A 38 60.67 -25.40 -7.11
C GLN A 38 60.90 -23.89 -7.27
N THR A 39 59.99 -23.19 -7.94
CA THR A 39 59.92 -21.72 -8.02
C THR A 39 59.55 -21.05 -6.72
N GLN A 40 58.54 -21.55 -6.01
CA GLN A 40 58.13 -21.00 -4.71
C GLN A 40 59.26 -21.14 -3.68
N LYS A 41 59.93 -22.31 -3.69
CA LYS A 41 61.10 -22.57 -2.84
C LYS A 41 62.27 -21.66 -3.20
N TRP A 42 62.62 -21.50 -4.48
CA TRP A 42 63.65 -20.56 -4.92
C TRP A 42 63.31 -19.10 -4.57
N TRP A 43 62.05 -18.70 -4.69
CA TRP A 43 61.59 -17.36 -4.33
C TRP A 43 61.77 -17.08 -2.83
N ASN A 44 61.34 -18.03 -1.98
CA ASN A 44 61.51 -17.98 -0.53
C ASN A 44 62.99 -17.99 -0.12
N ASP A 45 63.83 -18.79 -0.79
CA ASP A 45 65.23 -19.00 -0.40
C ASP A 45 66.18 -17.90 -0.92
N GLN A 46 65.93 -17.33 -2.10
CA GLN A 46 66.88 -16.42 -2.76
C GLN A 46 66.38 -14.97 -2.83
N LEU A 47 65.11 -14.76 -3.19
CA LEU A 47 64.58 -13.42 -3.42
C LEU A 47 64.10 -12.74 -2.15
N VAL A 48 63.40 -13.44 -1.26
CA VAL A 48 62.94 -12.86 0.02
C VAL A 48 64.13 -12.36 0.88
N PRO A 49 65.24 -13.11 1.03
CA PRO A 49 66.42 -12.65 1.77
C PRO A 49 67.21 -11.55 1.04
N ALA A 50 67.20 -11.52 -0.30
CA ALA A 50 67.82 -10.46 -1.08
C ALA A 50 67.01 -9.15 -1.00
N PHE A 51 65.68 -9.23 -1.06
CA PHE A 51 64.78 -8.09 -0.89
C PHE A 51 64.89 -7.49 0.53
N ASN A 52 64.95 -8.33 1.56
CA ASN A 52 65.18 -7.89 2.94
C ASN A 52 66.56 -7.24 3.14
N ARG A 53 67.58 -7.68 2.39
CA ARG A 53 68.93 -7.06 2.41
C ARG A 53 68.98 -5.70 1.69
N VAL A 54 68.29 -5.56 0.57
CA VAL A 54 68.30 -4.33 -0.25
C VAL A 54 67.36 -3.26 0.31
N SER A 55 66.22 -3.65 0.88
CA SER A 55 65.24 -2.68 1.39
C SER A 55 65.68 -2.02 2.70
N GLY A 56 66.65 -2.57 3.44
CA GLY A 56 67.13 -1.97 4.70
C GLY A 56 66.04 -1.78 5.76
N VAL A 57 64.84 -2.35 5.57
CA VAL A 57 63.71 -2.19 6.47
C VAL A 57 63.82 -3.22 7.58
N GLN A 58 64.65 -2.93 8.59
CA GLN A 58 64.36 -3.40 9.94
C GLN A 58 63.19 -2.57 10.49
N GLY A 59 61.99 -2.86 9.99
CA GLY A 59 60.76 -2.27 10.52
C GLY A 59 60.51 -2.83 11.91
N LYS A 60 60.79 -2.06 12.96
CA LYS A 60 60.15 -2.28 14.26
C LYS A 60 58.64 -2.19 14.03
N LYS A 61 57.94 -3.33 14.18
CA LYS A 61 56.48 -3.39 14.20
C LYS A 61 55.98 -2.49 15.34
N LYS A 62 55.51 -1.29 15.00
CA LYS A 62 54.60 -0.48 15.81
C LYS A 62 53.57 0.10 14.86
N GLY A 63 52.33 -0.41 14.93
CA GLY A 63 51.14 0.20 14.34
C GLY A 63 51.12 0.30 12.80
N ASN A 64 50.22 -0.44 12.16
CA ASN A 64 50.07 -0.50 10.70
C ASN A 64 49.36 0.73 10.09
N THR A 65 49.86 1.95 10.34
CA THR A 65 49.33 3.11 9.60
C THR A 65 50.39 4.17 9.41
N TYR A 66 50.89 4.28 8.18
CA TYR A 66 51.71 5.42 7.75
C TYR A 66 50.73 6.54 7.38
N GLU A 67 50.51 7.51 8.27
CA GLU A 67 49.73 8.69 7.93
C GLU A 67 50.61 9.69 7.16
N LEU A 68 50.34 9.86 5.87
CA LEU A 68 51.01 10.86 5.04
C LEU A 68 50.58 12.27 5.45
N THR A 69 51.53 13.19 5.58
CA THR A 69 51.23 14.60 5.85
C THR A 69 50.42 15.24 4.71
N SER A 70 49.63 16.28 5.01
CA SER A 70 48.78 17.00 4.04
C SER A 70 49.56 17.64 2.89
N ARG A 71 50.89 17.77 3.02
CA ARG A 71 51.80 18.22 1.96
C ARG A 71 52.19 17.05 1.04
N GLN A 72 52.57 15.90 1.60
CA GLN A 72 52.82 14.67 0.85
C GLN A 72 51.58 14.20 0.08
N ARG A 73 50.37 14.38 0.62
CA ARG A 73 49.11 14.09 -0.08
C ARG A 73 48.84 14.97 -1.30
N ARG A 74 49.40 16.19 -1.35
CA ARG A 74 49.24 17.13 -2.47
C ARG A 74 50.26 16.93 -3.59
N GLU A 75 51.41 16.32 -3.28
CA GLU A 75 52.48 16.02 -4.23
C GLU A 75 52.27 14.67 -4.96
N LEU A 76 51.38 13.81 -4.45
CA LEU A 76 50.95 12.60 -5.12
C LEU A 76 49.85 12.94 -6.14
N LEU A 77 49.99 12.48 -7.39
CA LEU A 77 48.91 12.51 -8.39
C LEU A 77 47.61 12.05 -7.72
N PRO A 78 46.49 12.79 -7.86
CA PRO A 78 45.24 12.39 -7.24
C PRO A 78 44.86 11.00 -7.75
N VAL A 79 44.89 10.02 -6.86
CA VAL A 79 44.45 8.67 -7.16
C VAL A 79 42.98 8.78 -7.55
N ARG A 80 42.68 8.49 -8.83
CA ARG A 80 41.31 8.49 -9.35
C ARG A 80 40.44 7.65 -8.43
N ALA A 81 39.30 8.21 -8.00
CA ALA A 81 38.32 7.45 -7.23
C ALA A 81 37.85 6.25 -8.07
N PRO A 82 37.81 5.04 -7.50
CA PRO A 82 37.42 3.85 -8.25
C PRO A 82 36.00 3.99 -8.77
N THR A 83 35.83 3.81 -10.07
CA THR A 83 34.53 3.81 -10.73
C THR A 83 33.70 2.59 -10.33
N ARG A 84 32.42 2.59 -10.74
CA ARG A 84 31.55 1.42 -10.56
C ARG A 84 32.13 0.18 -11.24
N GLU A 85 32.65 0.36 -12.45
CA GLU A 85 33.37 -0.66 -13.21
C GLU A 85 34.59 -1.16 -12.45
N ASP A 86 35.45 -0.26 -11.94
CA ASP A 86 36.64 -0.64 -11.19
C ASP A 86 36.32 -1.50 -9.96
N LYS A 87 35.23 -1.18 -9.25
CA LYS A 87 34.77 -1.99 -8.10
C LYS A 87 34.31 -3.38 -8.54
N LEU A 88 33.62 -3.46 -9.67
CA LEU A 88 33.08 -4.71 -10.18
C LEU A 88 34.18 -5.62 -10.74
N ILE A 89 35.20 -5.04 -11.38
CA ILE A 89 36.38 -5.76 -11.93
C ILE A 89 37.04 -6.65 -10.86
N TRP A 90 37.11 -6.19 -9.61
CA TRP A 90 37.69 -6.95 -8.50
C TRP A 90 36.73 -7.98 -7.87
N SER A 91 35.43 -7.82 -8.07
CA SER A 91 34.42 -8.73 -7.54
C SER A 91 34.16 -9.93 -8.44
N VAL A 92 34.34 -9.75 -9.75
CA VAL A 92 34.20 -10.84 -10.74
C VAL A 92 35.47 -11.69 -10.70
N PRO A 93 35.35 -13.03 -10.60
CA PRO A 93 36.52 -13.90 -10.59
C PRO A 93 37.26 -13.84 -11.94
N LEU A 94 38.58 -13.85 -11.88
CA LEU A 94 39.43 -13.90 -13.07
C LEU A 94 39.21 -15.22 -13.83
N PRO A 95 39.21 -15.21 -15.18
CA PRO A 95 39.12 -16.43 -15.97
C PRO A 95 40.27 -17.41 -15.67
N GLU A 96 39.98 -18.71 -15.77
CA GLU A 96 40.97 -19.76 -15.60
C GLU A 96 42.15 -19.61 -16.59
N GLY A 97 43.37 -19.84 -16.13
CA GLY A 97 44.59 -19.66 -16.94
C GLY A 97 45.08 -18.21 -17.03
N SER A 98 44.51 -17.28 -16.25
CA SER A 98 44.95 -15.88 -16.15
C SER A 98 46.39 -15.70 -15.65
N TYR A 99 46.86 -16.66 -14.86
CA TYR A 99 48.21 -16.73 -14.32
C TYR A 99 48.77 -18.15 -14.52
N PRO A 100 50.11 -18.31 -14.65
CA PRO A 100 50.73 -19.63 -14.73
C PRO A 100 50.49 -20.43 -13.46
N HIS A 101 50.35 -21.76 -13.57
CA HIS A 101 50.12 -22.64 -12.41
C HIS A 101 51.24 -22.55 -11.37
N ASP A 102 52.51 -22.47 -11.82
CA ASP A 102 53.68 -22.27 -10.95
C ASP A 102 54.09 -20.80 -10.81
N GLY A 103 53.13 -19.89 -11.03
CA GLY A 103 53.34 -18.44 -11.03
C GLY A 103 53.53 -17.87 -9.63
N LEU A 104 54.17 -16.69 -9.55
CA LEU A 104 54.31 -15.99 -8.28
C LEU A 104 52.96 -15.44 -7.79
N PRO A 105 52.66 -15.45 -6.48
CA PRO A 105 51.42 -14.89 -5.93
C PRO A 105 51.21 -13.40 -6.27
N ILE A 106 52.28 -12.65 -6.50
CA ILE A 106 52.19 -11.24 -6.91
C ILE A 106 51.50 -11.08 -8.27
N TRP A 107 51.50 -12.11 -9.12
CA TRP A 107 50.91 -12.07 -10.45
C TRP A 107 49.39 -12.16 -10.45
N GLU A 108 48.79 -12.73 -9.40
CA GLU A 108 47.34 -12.71 -9.19
C GLU A 108 46.81 -11.27 -9.00
N ARG A 109 47.62 -10.41 -8.39
CA ARG A 109 47.30 -8.99 -8.16
C ARG A 109 47.62 -8.10 -9.37
N LEU A 110 48.27 -8.63 -10.39
CA LEU A 110 48.59 -7.87 -11.60
C LEU A 110 47.41 -7.90 -12.56
N TYR A 111 46.99 -6.71 -12.99
CA TYR A 111 46.04 -6.57 -14.10
C TYR A 111 46.49 -7.36 -15.34
N LEU A 112 45.53 -7.97 -16.03
CA LEU A 112 45.75 -8.77 -17.23
C LEU A 112 46.36 -7.98 -18.40
N ASP A 113 46.23 -6.66 -18.39
CA ASP A 113 46.88 -5.74 -19.34
C ASP A 113 48.39 -5.68 -19.22
N ARG A 114 48.90 -5.88 -18.01
CA ARG A 114 50.33 -5.69 -17.73
C ARG A 114 51.08 -6.94 -18.12
N LYS A 115 52.14 -6.77 -18.91
CA LYS A 115 53.06 -7.86 -19.25
C LYS A 115 53.64 -8.45 -17.97
N LEU A 116 53.70 -9.78 -17.90
CA LEU A 116 54.44 -10.44 -16.83
C LEU A 116 55.93 -10.10 -16.98
N PRO A 117 56.61 -9.73 -15.89
CA PRO A 117 58.04 -9.44 -15.92
C PRO A 117 58.82 -10.73 -16.21
N MET A 118 59.87 -10.61 -17.02
CA MET A 118 60.84 -11.70 -17.20
C MET A 118 61.65 -11.85 -15.91
N LEU A 119 61.42 -12.94 -15.19
CA LEU A 119 62.25 -13.32 -14.05
C LEU A 119 63.48 -14.07 -14.56
N LYS A 120 64.66 -13.76 -13.99
CA LYS A 120 65.87 -14.55 -14.23
C LYS A 120 65.83 -15.80 -13.35
N CYS A 121 64.94 -16.73 -13.68
CA CYS A 121 64.84 -18.03 -13.03
C CYS A 121 65.67 -19.07 -13.80
N PRO A 122 66.06 -20.18 -13.16
CA PRO A 122 66.65 -21.32 -13.86
C PRO A 122 65.75 -21.79 -15.01
N PRO A 123 66.33 -22.32 -16.10
CA PRO A 123 65.53 -22.93 -17.17
C PRO A 123 64.61 -24.01 -16.58
N ASN A 124 63.36 -24.03 -17.02
CA ASN A 124 62.28 -24.92 -16.55
C ASN A 124 61.72 -24.66 -15.15
N ALA A 125 62.19 -23.64 -14.43
CA ALA A 125 61.57 -23.27 -13.16
C ALA A 125 60.12 -22.79 -13.36
N LEU A 126 59.89 -22.01 -14.42
CA LEU A 126 58.58 -21.43 -14.69
C LEU A 126 58.01 -21.94 -16.00
N ILE A 127 56.87 -22.61 -15.90
CA ILE A 127 56.15 -23.18 -17.04
C ILE A 127 55.02 -22.23 -17.44
N PHE A 128 55.08 -21.72 -18.67
CA PHE A 128 53.98 -20.97 -19.26
C PHE A 128 53.11 -21.91 -20.10
N ALA A 129 51.99 -22.30 -19.52
CA ALA A 129 50.94 -23.06 -20.20
C ALA A 129 49.69 -22.20 -20.33
N ARG A 130 48.95 -22.33 -21.43
CA ARG A 130 47.68 -21.61 -21.64
C ARG A 130 46.47 -22.51 -21.49
N GLN A 131 46.48 -23.62 -22.22
CA GLN A 131 45.38 -24.57 -22.28
C GLN A 131 45.91 -25.97 -22.59
N GLN A 132 45.11 -27.00 -22.34
CA GLN A 132 45.43 -28.37 -22.75
C GLN A 132 45.53 -28.50 -24.29
N ILE A 133 46.33 -29.48 -24.71
CA ILE A 133 46.55 -29.81 -26.12
C ILE A 133 45.24 -30.33 -26.73
N GLY A 134 44.92 -29.91 -27.95
CA GLY A 134 43.66 -30.25 -28.61
C GLY A 134 42.42 -29.53 -28.05
N LYS A 135 42.56 -28.62 -27.08
CA LYS A 135 41.44 -27.76 -26.66
C LYS A 135 41.52 -26.40 -27.33
N LYS A 136 40.37 -25.88 -27.77
CA LYS A 136 40.24 -24.55 -28.36
C LYS A 136 40.79 -23.49 -27.41
N LEU A 137 41.79 -22.73 -27.86
CA LEU A 137 42.41 -21.67 -27.07
C LEU A 137 41.50 -20.44 -26.94
N TRP A 138 40.94 -20.00 -28.06
CA TRP A 138 40.06 -18.84 -28.15
C TRP A 138 38.61 -19.30 -28.04
N LYS A 139 38.02 -19.14 -26.85
CA LYS A 139 36.60 -19.41 -26.63
C LYS A 139 35.77 -18.29 -27.26
N ASP A 140 34.69 -18.69 -27.94
CA ASP A 140 33.66 -17.74 -28.34
C ASP A 140 32.86 -17.46 -27.08
N THR A 141 32.87 -16.22 -26.60
CA THR A 141 32.04 -15.87 -25.45
C THR A 141 30.59 -15.88 -25.92
N GLU A 142 29.70 -16.57 -25.19
CA GLU A 142 28.27 -16.60 -25.52
C GLU A 142 27.74 -15.16 -25.61
N GLY A 143 27.17 -14.78 -26.75
CA GLY A 143 26.67 -13.42 -27.01
C GLY A 143 27.69 -12.43 -27.58
N GLN A 144 28.93 -12.85 -27.89
CA GLN A 144 29.91 -11.98 -28.54
C GLN A 144 29.65 -11.88 -30.05
N GLU A 145 28.65 -11.07 -30.40
CA GLU A 145 28.52 -10.52 -31.75
C GLU A 145 29.76 -9.67 -32.06
N PHE A 146 30.18 -9.69 -33.33
CA PHE A 146 31.27 -8.91 -33.94
C PHE A 146 31.83 -7.75 -33.09
N ILE A 147 33.14 -7.77 -32.82
CA ILE A 147 33.78 -6.72 -32.04
C ILE A 147 33.87 -5.43 -32.88
N LEU A 148 33.03 -4.44 -32.57
CA LEU A 148 33.02 -3.15 -33.29
C LEU A 148 34.17 -2.22 -32.93
N TYR A 149 34.69 -2.31 -31.69
CA TYR A 149 35.70 -1.38 -31.20
C TYR A 149 37.12 -1.71 -31.71
N ASP A 150 37.36 -2.96 -32.13
CA ASP A 150 38.64 -3.45 -32.65
C ASP A 150 38.43 -4.25 -33.96
N PRO A 151 38.03 -3.59 -35.08
CA PRO A 151 37.71 -4.27 -36.34
C PRO A 151 38.88 -5.06 -36.93
N HIS A 152 40.10 -4.63 -36.64
CA HIS A 152 41.32 -5.22 -37.18
C HIS A 152 42.05 -6.15 -36.19
N SER A 153 41.45 -6.43 -35.02
CA SER A 153 42.05 -7.29 -33.99
C SER A 153 43.47 -6.87 -33.56
N TYR A 154 43.73 -5.58 -33.41
CA TYR A 154 45.03 -5.06 -32.99
C TYR A 154 45.38 -5.43 -31.54
N GLU A 155 44.38 -5.65 -30.69
CA GLU A 155 44.63 -5.97 -29.28
C GLU A 155 45.10 -7.42 -29.09
N VAL A 156 44.47 -8.36 -29.79
CA VAL A 156 44.69 -9.80 -29.70
C VAL A 156 44.90 -10.37 -31.09
N ALA A 157 46.12 -10.81 -31.37
CA ALA A 157 46.44 -11.51 -32.61
C ALA A 157 45.96 -12.96 -32.53
N PHE A 158 44.91 -13.29 -33.29
CA PHE A 158 44.36 -14.65 -33.41
C PHE A 158 45.16 -15.48 -34.42
N SER A 159 46.43 -15.75 -34.14
CA SER A 159 47.21 -16.68 -34.97
C SER A 159 46.71 -18.10 -34.79
N TYR A 160 46.60 -18.84 -35.89
CA TYR A 160 46.33 -20.27 -35.84
C TYR A 160 47.49 -21.00 -35.13
N GLU A 161 47.13 -21.88 -34.20
CA GLU A 161 48.07 -22.67 -33.42
C GLU A 161 47.64 -24.12 -33.42
N ASN A 162 48.42 -24.95 -34.11
CA ASN A 162 48.20 -26.38 -34.28
C ASN A 162 47.98 -27.11 -32.94
N VAL A 163 48.81 -26.82 -31.92
CA VAL A 163 48.75 -27.48 -30.59
C VAL A 163 47.37 -27.33 -29.91
N HIS A 164 46.63 -26.26 -30.21
CA HIS A 164 45.32 -25.98 -29.62
C HIS A 164 44.16 -26.18 -30.61
N ASP A 165 44.38 -26.88 -31.72
CA ASP A 165 43.33 -27.19 -32.67
C ASP A 165 42.44 -28.33 -32.14
N PRO A 166 41.13 -28.09 -31.95
CA PRO A 166 40.17 -29.13 -31.53
C PRO A 166 40.12 -30.34 -32.47
N HIS A 167 40.33 -30.15 -33.76
CA HIS A 167 40.26 -31.23 -34.75
C HIS A 167 41.48 -32.16 -34.68
N LEU A 168 42.59 -31.70 -34.10
CA LEU A 168 43.81 -32.49 -33.92
C LEU A 168 43.84 -33.22 -32.57
N THR A 169 42.78 -33.15 -31.76
CA THR A 169 42.71 -33.81 -30.44
C THR A 169 43.04 -35.30 -30.52
N ASN A 170 42.41 -36.02 -31.46
CA ASN A 170 42.63 -37.47 -31.62
C ASN A 170 44.06 -37.78 -32.11
N TYR A 171 44.64 -36.90 -32.91
CA TYR A 171 46.03 -37.02 -33.35
C TYR A 171 47.00 -36.87 -32.18
N TYR A 172 46.76 -35.92 -31.28
CA TYR A 172 47.59 -35.68 -30.08
C TYR A 172 47.43 -36.73 -28.99
N GLN A 173 46.36 -37.54 -29.00
CA GLN A 173 46.18 -38.66 -28.06
C GLN A 173 47.15 -39.83 -28.34
N GLY A 174 47.72 -39.93 -29.53
CA GLY A 174 48.69 -40.96 -29.88
C GLY A 174 49.96 -40.88 -29.03
N LYS A 175 50.41 -42.00 -28.46
CA LYS A 175 51.59 -42.06 -27.57
C LYS A 175 52.86 -41.55 -28.25
N GLU A 176 53.04 -41.88 -29.53
CA GLU A 176 54.19 -41.47 -30.34
C GLU A 176 54.23 -39.95 -30.52
N ILE A 177 53.09 -39.36 -30.89
CA ILE A 177 52.96 -37.91 -31.07
C ILE A 177 53.13 -37.17 -29.75
N ARG A 178 52.58 -37.69 -28.65
CA ARG A 178 52.79 -37.08 -27.33
C ARG A 178 54.25 -37.15 -26.90
N GLY A 179 54.92 -38.28 -27.13
CA GLY A 179 56.37 -38.41 -26.91
C GLY A 179 57.18 -37.43 -27.73
N PHE A 180 56.81 -37.23 -28.99
CA PHE A 180 57.40 -36.22 -29.86
C PHE A 180 57.20 -34.80 -29.31
N LEU A 181 55.98 -34.41 -28.94
CA LEU A 181 55.69 -33.09 -28.38
C LEU A 181 56.45 -32.81 -27.07
N LEU A 182 56.61 -33.83 -26.22
CA LEU A 182 57.42 -33.74 -25.00
C LEU A 182 58.91 -33.55 -25.34
N SER A 183 59.42 -34.26 -26.35
CA SER A 183 60.83 -34.13 -26.78
C SER A 183 61.15 -32.76 -27.38
N VAL A 184 60.18 -32.16 -28.07
CA VAL A 184 60.31 -30.82 -28.68
C VAL A 184 60.12 -29.70 -27.63
N GLY A 185 59.44 -30.00 -26.51
CA GLY A 185 59.15 -29.02 -25.46
C GLY A 185 57.92 -28.15 -25.75
N ASP A 186 56.99 -28.64 -26.58
CA ASP A 186 55.71 -27.99 -26.87
C ASP A 186 54.58 -28.47 -25.93
N ALA A 187 54.82 -29.52 -25.16
CA ALA A 187 53.87 -30.13 -24.23
C ALA A 187 54.50 -30.40 -22.86
N THR A 188 53.71 -30.25 -21.80
CA THR A 188 54.03 -30.78 -20.45
C THR A 188 53.56 -32.23 -20.34
N GLU A 189 54.15 -33.01 -19.43
CA GLU A 189 53.68 -34.36 -19.08
C GLU A 189 52.19 -34.40 -18.74
N ASP A 190 51.66 -33.34 -18.12
CA ASP A 190 50.25 -33.15 -17.77
C ASP A 190 49.33 -32.89 -18.99
N GLY A 191 49.87 -32.81 -20.22
CA GLY A 191 49.09 -32.58 -21.43
C GLY A 191 48.75 -31.11 -21.71
N TRP A 192 49.44 -30.18 -21.05
CA TRP A 192 49.34 -28.75 -21.30
C TRP A 192 50.23 -28.31 -22.46
N GLY A 193 49.72 -27.40 -23.32
CA GLY A 193 50.53 -26.81 -24.38
C GLY A 193 51.44 -25.72 -23.83
N LEU A 194 52.76 -25.93 -23.96
CA LEU A 194 53.80 -24.99 -23.55
C LEU A 194 53.84 -23.81 -24.52
N CYS A 195 54.18 -22.63 -24.01
CA CYS A 195 54.30 -21.44 -24.83
C CYS A 195 55.38 -20.49 -24.33
N SER A 196 55.81 -19.58 -25.21
CA SER A 196 56.70 -18.49 -24.81
C SER A 196 55.96 -17.45 -23.98
N LEU A 197 56.69 -16.71 -23.13
CA LEU A 197 56.15 -15.56 -22.38
C LEU A 197 55.44 -14.54 -23.28
N LYS A 198 55.92 -14.36 -24.52
CA LYS A 198 55.28 -13.47 -25.50
C LYS A 198 53.86 -13.96 -25.85
N ARG A 199 53.71 -15.24 -26.16
CA ARG A 199 52.40 -15.86 -26.46
C ARG A 199 51.51 -15.90 -25.23
N PHE A 200 52.05 -16.17 -24.05
CA PHE A 200 51.29 -16.12 -22.80
C PHE A 200 50.75 -14.71 -22.52
N ASN A 201 51.56 -13.66 -22.69
CA ASN A 201 51.10 -12.28 -22.53
C ASN A 201 50.03 -11.88 -23.58
N GLN A 202 50.10 -12.40 -24.81
CA GLN A 202 49.01 -12.22 -25.80
C GLN A 202 47.73 -12.92 -25.34
N TYR A 203 47.84 -14.13 -24.80
CA TYR A 203 46.71 -14.85 -24.23
C TYR A 203 46.09 -14.13 -23.02
N ARG A 204 46.90 -13.51 -22.15
CA ARG A 204 46.38 -12.69 -21.03
C ARG A 204 45.56 -11.49 -21.51
N LYS A 205 45.91 -10.87 -22.63
CA LYS A 205 45.09 -9.81 -23.24
C LYS A 205 43.73 -10.33 -23.72
N TYR A 206 43.71 -11.53 -24.30
CA TYR A 206 42.45 -12.18 -24.64
C TYR A 206 41.61 -12.49 -23.39
N LEU A 207 42.23 -13.05 -22.34
CA LEU A 207 41.52 -13.31 -21.08
C LEU A 207 40.99 -12.02 -20.43
N LYS A 208 41.68 -10.90 -20.61
CA LYS A 208 41.14 -9.59 -20.21
C LYS A 208 39.84 -9.28 -20.95
N ARG A 209 39.80 -9.47 -22.26
CA ARG A 209 38.59 -9.23 -23.05
C ARG A 209 37.43 -10.09 -22.56
N VAL A 210 37.68 -11.37 -22.30
CA VAL A 210 36.70 -12.29 -21.71
C VAL A 210 36.25 -11.80 -20.33
N HIS A 211 37.19 -11.41 -19.46
CA HIS A 211 36.90 -10.88 -18.13
C HIS A 211 36.04 -9.61 -18.19
N LEU A 212 36.38 -8.67 -19.06
CA LEU A 212 35.60 -7.45 -19.25
C LEU A 212 34.19 -7.76 -19.75
N SER A 213 34.03 -8.72 -20.66
CA SER A 213 32.71 -9.17 -21.10
C SER A 213 31.85 -9.68 -19.93
N LEU A 214 32.45 -10.46 -19.02
CA LEU A 214 31.76 -10.93 -17.82
C LEU A 214 31.41 -9.77 -16.86
N VAL A 215 32.33 -8.82 -16.68
CA VAL A 215 32.09 -7.61 -15.89
C VAL A 215 30.95 -6.77 -16.47
N HIS A 216 30.89 -6.59 -17.79
CA HIS A 216 29.80 -5.88 -18.46
C HIS A 216 28.46 -6.60 -18.28
N SER A 217 28.42 -7.92 -18.47
CA SER A 217 27.21 -8.72 -18.24
C SER A 217 26.72 -8.61 -16.78
N GLU A 218 27.63 -8.64 -15.81
CA GLU A 218 27.29 -8.43 -14.40
C GLU A 218 26.81 -7.00 -14.10
N MET A 219 27.34 -5.99 -14.79
CA MET A 219 26.82 -4.62 -14.69
C MET A 219 25.38 -4.52 -15.20
N GLU A 220 25.11 -5.06 -16.39
CA GLU A 220 23.77 -5.08 -16.98
C GLU A 220 22.77 -5.80 -16.06
N ARG A 221 23.20 -6.93 -15.49
CA ARG A 221 22.39 -7.67 -14.50
C ARG A 221 22.09 -6.81 -13.26
N GLN A 222 23.08 -6.07 -12.74
CA GLN A 222 22.88 -5.18 -11.60
C GLN A 222 21.98 -3.98 -11.92
N GLU A 223 22.04 -3.46 -13.15
CA GLU A 223 21.17 -2.37 -13.61
C GLU A 223 19.73 -2.85 -13.78
N ALA A 224 19.52 -3.99 -14.44
CA ALA A 224 18.20 -4.59 -14.59
C ALA A 224 17.53 -4.83 -13.23
N LEU A 225 18.28 -5.33 -12.24
CA LEU A 225 17.78 -5.50 -10.87
C LEU A 225 17.40 -4.19 -10.19
N LYS A 226 18.17 -3.11 -10.42
CA LYS A 226 17.83 -1.78 -9.87
C LYS A 226 16.56 -1.23 -10.50
N ASP A 227 16.41 -1.39 -11.81
CA ASP A 227 15.22 -0.96 -12.54
C ASP A 227 13.98 -1.72 -12.08
N GLU A 228 14.08 -3.03 -11.85
CA GLU A 228 13.00 -3.83 -11.26
C GLU A 228 12.62 -3.35 -9.87
N ILE A 229 13.61 -3.10 -9.00
CA ILE A 229 13.36 -2.57 -7.64
C ILE A 229 12.66 -1.21 -7.72
N HIS A 230 13.10 -0.33 -8.62
CA HIS A 230 12.49 0.98 -8.82
C HIS A 230 11.02 0.86 -9.26
N LYS A 231 10.74 0.04 -10.28
CA LYS A 231 9.37 -0.23 -10.75
C LYS A 231 8.46 -0.78 -9.65
N LEU A 232 8.98 -1.68 -8.80
CA LEU A 232 8.24 -2.20 -7.66
C LEU A 232 7.93 -1.12 -6.62
N GLN A 233 8.84 -0.17 -6.39
CA GLN A 233 8.61 0.96 -5.50
C GLN A 233 7.55 1.91 -6.06
N GLU A 234 7.58 2.21 -7.37
CA GLU A 234 6.56 3.02 -8.05
C GLU A 234 5.19 2.36 -7.98
N TYR A 235 5.10 1.04 -8.22
CA TYR A 235 3.85 0.29 -8.09
C TYR A 235 3.29 0.33 -6.66
N LYS A 236 4.17 0.21 -5.66
CA LYS A 236 3.78 0.31 -4.25
C LYS A 236 3.25 1.70 -3.92
N GLN A 237 3.87 2.75 -4.46
CA GLN A 237 3.43 4.13 -4.22
C GLN A 237 2.10 4.42 -4.90
N THR A 238 1.95 4.08 -6.17
CA THR A 238 0.68 4.24 -6.91
C THR A 238 -0.47 3.47 -6.27
N THR A 239 -0.21 2.26 -5.75
CA THR A 239 -1.21 1.49 -5.00
C THR A 239 -1.65 2.23 -3.73
N LYS A 240 -0.70 2.79 -2.96
CA LYS A 240 -1.03 3.58 -1.77
C LYS A 240 -1.85 4.82 -2.11
N ASP A 241 -1.43 5.56 -3.14
CA ASP A 241 -2.12 6.79 -3.57
C ASP A 241 -3.56 6.48 -4.03
N TYR A 242 -3.75 5.35 -4.72
CA TYR A 242 -5.07 4.86 -5.12
C TYR A 242 -5.94 4.51 -3.91
N MET A 243 -5.38 3.81 -2.91
CA MET A 243 -6.11 3.49 -1.68
C MET A 243 -6.51 4.75 -0.92
N GLU A 244 -5.60 5.72 -0.76
CA GLU A 244 -5.89 7.00 -0.10
C GLU A 244 -6.94 7.82 -0.87
N TYR A 245 -6.90 7.79 -2.20
CA TYR A 245 -7.95 8.37 -3.04
C TYR A 245 -9.31 7.70 -2.78
N MET A 246 -9.34 6.37 -2.74
CA MET A 246 -10.58 5.62 -2.51
C MET A 246 -11.16 5.90 -1.12
N GLU A 247 -10.32 5.95 -0.08
CA GLU A 247 -10.74 6.31 1.28
C GLU A 247 -11.34 7.72 1.33
N ARG A 248 -10.68 8.71 0.72
CA ARG A 248 -11.21 10.09 0.62
C ARG A 248 -12.54 10.13 -0.13
N LYS A 249 -12.66 9.36 -1.20
CA LYS A 249 -13.89 9.30 -1.99
C LYS A 249 -15.06 8.75 -1.18
N VAL A 250 -14.84 7.64 -0.46
CA VAL A 250 -15.86 7.05 0.43
C VAL A 250 -16.28 8.05 1.49
N MET A 251 -15.34 8.73 2.16
CA MET A 251 -15.64 9.75 3.17
C MET A 251 -16.50 10.90 2.61
N VAL A 252 -16.17 11.39 1.41
CA VAL A 252 -16.94 12.46 0.75
C VAL A 252 -18.35 12.00 0.39
N ASP A 253 -18.50 10.76 -0.10
CA ASP A 253 -19.79 10.21 -0.47
C ASP A 253 -20.67 9.95 0.76
N GLU A 254 -20.10 9.49 1.88
CA GLU A 254 -20.79 9.37 3.17
C GLU A 254 -21.26 10.73 3.69
N MET A 255 -20.39 11.75 3.62
CA MET A 255 -20.76 13.11 4.03
C MET A 255 -21.92 13.64 3.17
N ARG A 256 -21.87 13.44 1.84
CA ARG A 256 -22.97 13.81 0.93
C ARG A 256 -24.26 13.07 1.26
N ALA A 257 -24.19 11.78 1.54
CA ALA A 257 -25.36 10.98 1.93
C ALA A 257 -25.98 11.51 3.23
N SER A 258 -25.17 11.87 4.22
CA SER A 258 -25.66 12.44 5.48
C SER A 258 -26.39 13.78 5.30
N ILE A 259 -25.89 14.65 4.41
CA ILE A 259 -26.52 15.93 4.08
C ILE A 259 -27.88 15.70 3.40
N VAL A 260 -27.94 14.77 2.44
CA VAL A 260 -29.20 14.42 1.75
C VAL A 260 -30.23 13.90 2.74
N GLU A 261 -29.82 13.03 3.68
CA GLU A 261 -30.72 12.49 4.70
C GLU A 261 -31.20 13.56 5.68
N ALA A 262 -30.33 14.48 6.11
CA ALA A 262 -30.72 15.61 6.95
C ALA A 262 -31.76 16.52 6.25
N LEU A 263 -31.58 16.81 4.96
CA LEU A 263 -32.54 17.56 4.16
C LEU A 263 -33.89 16.81 4.01
N ARG A 264 -33.84 15.47 3.91
CA ARG A 264 -35.04 14.64 3.86
C ARG A 264 -35.83 14.73 5.16
N GLN A 265 -35.15 14.58 6.29
CA GLN A 265 -35.76 14.71 7.62
C GLN A 265 -36.33 16.10 7.86
N GLU A 266 -35.66 17.16 7.41
CA GLU A 266 -36.17 18.52 7.54
C GLU A 266 -37.49 18.72 6.77
N LYS A 267 -37.57 18.17 5.54
CA LYS A 267 -38.81 18.19 4.74
C LYS A 267 -39.92 17.41 5.43
N GLU A 268 -39.63 16.21 5.93
CA GLU A 268 -40.61 15.39 6.66
C GLU A 268 -41.12 16.11 7.92
N ASN A 269 -40.21 16.75 8.66
CA ASN A 269 -40.58 17.53 9.86
C ASN A 269 -41.41 18.77 9.52
N LYS A 270 -41.15 19.43 8.38
CA LYS A 270 -42.02 20.51 7.87
C LYS A 270 -43.42 19.99 7.54
N VAL A 271 -43.53 18.86 6.86
CA VAL A 271 -44.83 18.24 6.53
C VAL A 271 -45.58 17.85 7.80
N LYS A 272 -44.91 17.22 8.78
CA LYS A 272 -45.52 16.87 10.08
C LYS A 272 -46.06 18.10 10.82
N ARG A 273 -45.32 19.22 10.85
CA ARG A 273 -45.77 20.48 11.45
C ARG A 273 -47.01 21.04 10.77
N ILE A 274 -47.05 21.00 9.44
CA ILE A 274 -48.22 21.45 8.67
C ILE A 274 -49.43 20.56 9.00
N LEU A 275 -49.24 19.24 9.03
CA LEU A 275 -50.30 18.29 9.35
C LEU A 275 -50.89 18.52 10.74
N MET A 276 -50.05 18.70 11.76
CA MET A 276 -50.50 19.04 13.12
C MET A 276 -51.30 20.34 13.14
N SER A 277 -50.85 21.37 12.44
CA SER A 277 -51.59 22.66 12.37
C SER A 277 -52.94 22.52 11.67
N ILE A 278 -53.07 21.63 10.69
CA ILE A 278 -54.34 21.31 10.05
C ILE A 278 -55.27 20.63 11.06
N GLN A 279 -54.78 19.62 11.79
CA GLN A 279 -55.56 18.91 12.81
C GLN A 279 -56.05 19.85 13.92
N GLU A 280 -55.20 20.72 14.45
CA GLU A 280 -55.59 21.71 15.46
C GLU A 280 -56.71 22.63 14.96
N LYS A 281 -56.65 23.04 13.68
CA LYS A 281 -57.68 23.87 13.07
C LYS A 281 -58.98 23.11 12.88
N GLU A 282 -58.92 21.84 12.48
CA GLU A 282 -60.10 20.97 12.36
C GLU A 282 -60.77 20.78 13.71
N GLU A 283 -60.02 20.47 14.76
CA GLU A 283 -60.54 20.37 16.13
C GLU A 283 -61.17 21.68 16.59
N ARG A 284 -60.52 22.82 16.31
CA ARG A 284 -61.09 24.13 16.63
C ARG A 284 -62.42 24.38 15.91
N ILE A 285 -62.50 24.01 14.63
CA ILE A 285 -63.74 24.12 13.84
C ILE A 285 -64.84 23.23 14.45
N GLN A 286 -64.52 21.98 14.80
CA GLN A 286 -65.46 21.07 15.46
C GLN A 286 -65.98 21.62 16.79
N ASN A 287 -65.08 22.14 17.62
CA ASN A 287 -65.44 22.76 18.90
C ASN A 287 -66.33 24.00 18.73
N LEU A 288 -66.11 24.81 17.69
CA LEU A 288 -66.97 25.94 17.37
C LEU A 288 -68.37 25.49 16.94
N TYR A 289 -68.48 24.46 16.11
CA TYR A 289 -69.78 23.89 15.73
C TYR A 289 -70.53 23.36 16.95
N ALA A 290 -69.88 22.57 17.81
CA ALA A 290 -70.47 22.06 19.04
C ALA A 290 -70.95 23.19 19.97
N SER A 291 -70.10 24.21 20.18
CA SER A 291 -70.45 25.38 21.00
C SER A 291 -71.65 26.14 20.44
N ARG A 292 -71.72 26.30 19.11
CA ARG A 292 -72.83 26.98 18.45
C ARG A 292 -74.15 26.23 18.58
N GLU A 293 -74.12 24.89 18.56
CA GLU A 293 -75.33 24.09 18.80
C GLU A 293 -75.78 24.15 20.26
N MET A 294 -74.84 24.08 21.22
CA MET A 294 -75.15 24.27 22.63
C MET A 294 -75.77 25.65 22.90
N GLU A 295 -75.28 26.69 22.23
CA GLU A 295 -75.83 28.04 22.37
C GLU A 295 -77.26 28.14 21.79
N LYS A 296 -77.53 27.53 20.64
CA LYS A 296 -78.88 27.46 20.07
C LYS A 296 -79.84 26.76 21.02
N GLU A 297 -79.40 25.66 21.63
CA GLU A 297 -80.22 24.92 22.59
C GLU A 297 -80.49 25.74 23.85
N GLN A 298 -79.47 26.41 24.39
CA GLN A 298 -79.66 27.35 25.52
C GLN A 298 -80.60 28.51 25.16
N ARG A 299 -80.56 29.03 23.92
CA ARG A 299 -81.51 30.05 23.45
C ARG A 299 -82.93 29.50 23.37
N ARG A 300 -83.12 28.26 22.89
CA ARG A 300 -84.42 27.58 22.89
C ARG A 300 -84.97 27.43 24.30
N GLN A 301 -84.17 26.94 25.24
CA GLN A 301 -84.56 26.78 26.64
C GLN A 301 -84.93 28.13 27.29
N ARG A 302 -84.13 29.18 27.06
CA ARG A 302 -84.45 30.54 27.52
C ARG A 302 -85.77 31.05 26.94
N GLY A 303 -86.03 30.80 25.66
CA GLY A 303 -87.30 31.14 25.01
C GLY A 303 -88.50 30.43 25.66
N LEU A 304 -88.37 29.13 25.94
CA LEU A 304 -89.41 28.36 26.64
C LEU A 304 -89.65 28.88 28.07
N GLN A 305 -88.60 29.21 28.82
CA GLN A 305 -88.72 29.78 30.15
C GLN A 305 -89.45 31.13 30.13
N LEU A 306 -89.15 31.99 29.16
CA LEU A 306 -89.83 33.28 29.00
C LEU A 306 -91.32 33.12 28.68
N LEU A 307 -91.68 32.16 27.81
CA LEU A 307 -93.09 31.84 27.52
C LEU A 307 -93.82 31.37 28.78
N ALA A 308 -93.23 30.46 29.55
CA ALA A 308 -93.81 29.97 30.81
C ALA A 308 -93.99 31.11 31.85
N GLN A 309 -93.02 32.03 31.95
CA GLN A 309 -93.17 33.23 32.79
C GLN A 309 -94.31 34.13 32.34
N GLN A 310 -94.47 34.31 31.03
CA GLN A 310 -95.54 35.11 30.46
C GLN A 310 -96.91 34.49 30.74
N GLU A 311 -97.04 33.16 30.61
CA GLU A 311 -98.25 32.44 31.00
C GLU A 311 -98.57 32.61 32.49
N MET A 312 -97.57 32.54 33.36
CA MET A 312 -97.76 32.76 34.80
C MET A 312 -98.24 34.19 35.09
N LYS A 313 -97.62 35.20 34.46
CA LYS A 313 -98.06 36.61 34.56
C LYS A 313 -99.50 36.78 34.09
N ASN A 314 -99.89 36.12 32.99
CA ASN A 314 -101.26 36.14 32.48
C ASN A 314 -102.24 35.51 33.48
N LYS A 315 -101.90 34.34 34.06
CA LYS A 315 -102.71 33.70 35.11
C LYS A 315 -102.90 34.63 36.31
N ILE A 316 -101.84 35.24 36.81
CA ILE A 316 -101.90 36.23 37.91
C ILE A 316 -102.81 37.42 37.52
N ALA A 317 -102.67 37.96 36.32
CA ALA A 317 -103.49 39.07 35.85
C ALA A 317 -104.98 38.71 35.76
N THR A 318 -105.31 37.50 35.30
CA THR A 318 -106.69 36.99 35.28
C THR A 318 -107.27 36.85 36.69
N GLU A 319 -106.47 36.35 37.63
CA GLU A 319 -106.87 36.20 39.03
C GLU A 319 -107.08 37.56 39.72
N ILE A 320 -106.22 38.55 39.44
CA ILE A 320 -106.41 39.93 39.91
C ILE A 320 -107.72 40.53 39.36
N LYS A 321 -108.02 40.34 38.07
CA LYS A 321 -109.30 40.77 37.48
C LYS A 321 -110.49 40.11 38.16
N ARG A 322 -110.41 38.80 38.43
CA ARG A 322 -111.44 38.04 39.16
C ARG A 322 -111.64 38.60 40.57
N ARG A 323 -110.57 38.83 41.33
CA ARG A 323 -110.62 39.41 42.68
C ARG A 323 -111.25 40.81 42.68
N LYS A 324 -110.91 41.66 41.71
CA LYS A 324 -111.55 42.98 41.54
C LYS A 324 -113.06 42.86 41.32
N LYS A 325 -113.50 41.93 40.46
CA LYS A 325 -114.92 41.67 40.19
C LYS A 325 -115.68 41.19 41.45
N ILE A 326 -115.06 40.31 42.24
CA ILE A 326 -115.63 39.85 43.52
C ILE A 326 -115.72 41.01 44.52
N ALA A 327 -114.67 41.84 44.63
CA ALA A 327 -114.67 42.99 45.53
C ALA A 327 -115.74 44.03 45.14
N THR A 328 -115.97 44.28 43.84
CA THR A 328 -117.06 45.14 43.38
C THR A 328 -118.42 44.57 43.74
N LEU A 329 -118.64 43.26 43.58
CA LEU A 329 -119.90 42.61 43.96
C LEU A 329 -120.14 42.68 45.47
N ARG A 330 -119.10 42.49 46.29
CA ARG A 330 -119.19 42.65 47.76
C ARG A 330 -119.56 44.08 48.16
N ARG A 331 -118.93 45.10 47.54
CA ARG A 331 -119.30 46.51 47.79
C ARG A 331 -120.75 46.81 47.40
N TRP A 332 -121.24 46.23 46.31
CA TRP A 332 -122.65 46.35 45.90
C TRP A 332 -123.58 45.71 46.94
N HIS A 333 -123.27 44.50 47.39
CA HIS A 333 -124.03 43.81 48.43
C HIS A 333 -124.05 44.61 49.74
N ASP A 334 -122.92 45.17 50.18
CA ASP A 334 -122.84 45.98 51.40
C ASP A 334 -123.67 47.28 51.29
N LEU A 335 -123.72 47.90 50.10
CA LEU A 335 -124.56 49.07 49.82
C LEU A 335 -126.05 48.71 49.81
N GLU A 336 -126.40 47.58 49.21
CA GLU A 336 -127.77 47.06 49.18
C GLU A 336 -128.26 46.72 50.59
N GLU A 337 -127.43 46.07 51.41
CA GLU A 337 -127.75 45.75 52.79
C GLU A 337 -127.95 47.03 53.64
N LYS A 338 -127.15 48.08 53.39
CA LYS A 338 -127.35 49.40 53.99
C LYS A 338 -128.65 50.05 53.54
N MET A 339 -129.00 49.96 52.26
CA MET A 339 -130.27 50.46 51.72
C MET A 339 -131.48 49.72 52.32
N ILE A 340 -131.40 48.40 52.47
CA ILE A 340 -132.45 47.61 53.13
C ILE A 340 -132.61 48.03 54.60
N LYS A 341 -131.51 48.27 55.32
CA LYS A 341 -131.53 48.75 56.72
C LYS A 341 -132.12 50.16 56.84
N THR A 342 -131.82 51.08 55.92
CA THR A 342 -132.46 52.41 55.92
C THR A 342 -133.93 52.35 55.53
N MET A 343 -134.31 51.52 54.56
CA MET A 343 -135.73 51.32 54.20
C MET A 343 -136.55 50.73 55.36
N LYS A 344 -135.98 49.79 56.14
CA LYS A 344 -136.62 49.28 57.37
C LYS A 344 -136.79 50.37 58.42
N LYS A 345 -135.74 51.17 58.69
CA LYS A 345 -135.84 52.32 59.61
C LYS A 345 -136.90 53.34 59.18
N GLN A 346 -136.98 53.67 57.89
CA GLN A 346 -138.01 54.58 57.38
C GLN A 346 -139.43 53.98 57.46
N SER A 347 -139.56 52.67 57.27
CA SER A 347 -140.83 51.95 57.49
C SER A 347 -141.24 51.97 58.96
N GLU A 348 -140.29 51.77 59.88
CA GLU A 348 -140.52 51.83 61.33
C GLU A 348 -140.87 53.26 61.79
N GLU A 349 -140.22 54.30 61.26
CA GLU A 349 -140.57 55.70 61.51
C GLU A 349 -141.96 56.06 60.96
N ARG A 350 -142.31 55.59 59.76
CA ARG A 350 -143.66 55.77 59.20
C ARG A 350 -144.74 55.02 60.01
N ALA A 351 -144.40 53.87 60.60
CA ALA A 351 -145.29 53.17 61.52
C ALA A 351 -145.47 53.95 62.85
N ARG A 352 -144.40 54.53 63.39
CA ARG A 352 -144.46 55.40 64.58
C ARG A 352 -145.28 56.66 64.35
N GLN A 353 -145.11 57.33 63.21
CA GLN A 353 -145.91 58.51 62.83
C GLN A 353 -147.39 58.22 62.57
N LYS A 354 -147.75 56.97 62.26
CA LYS A 354 -149.16 56.54 62.18
C LYS A 354 -149.77 56.23 63.55
N ALA A 355 -148.96 55.87 64.55
CA ALA A 355 -149.43 55.64 65.92
C ALA A 355 -149.66 56.96 66.70
N GLU A 356 -148.84 57.99 66.46
CA GLU A 356 -148.98 59.32 67.08
C GLU A 356 -150.16 60.15 66.55
N LYS A 357 -150.71 59.84 65.36
CA LYS A 357 -151.89 60.54 64.80
C LYS A 357 -153.23 59.94 65.24
N ALA A 358 -153.23 58.98 66.16
CA ALA A 358 -154.42 58.29 66.66
C ALA A 358 -154.72 58.56 68.14
N SER A 359 -154.08 59.56 68.75
CA SER A 359 -154.38 60.10 70.09
C SER A 359 -154.35 61.61 70.06
#